data_AF-A0A251XDX9-F1
#
_entry.id   AF-A0A251XDX9-F1
#
_cell.length_a   1.000
_cell.length_b   1.000
_cell.length_c   1.000
_cell.angle_alpha   90.00
_cell.angle_beta   90.00
_cell.angle_gamma   90.00
#
_symmetry.space_group_name_H-M   'P 1'
#
loop_
_entity.id
_entity.type
_entity.pdbx_description
1 polymer ?
#
loop_
_entity_poly.entity_id
_entity_poly.type
_entity_poly.pdbx_seq_one_letter_code
_entity_poly.pdbx_strand_id
1 'polypeptide(L)'
;MHSVRTAAATGARTMILTNGAGGIKEHWTPGTPVLISDHINLTADSPLEGATFIDLTDLYSARLRAIAHEVEPDLDEGVYCQFRGPHYETPAEVQMAKAIGGHIVGMSTALEAIAAREAGMEVLGMSLITNLAAGIQKTPLSHEEVIEAGRAAEGRIGGMLARIVGAL
;
A
#
# COMPACT_ATOMS: atom_id res chain seq x y z
N MET A 1 6.20 9.72 -11.57
CA MET A 1 6.81 9.45 -10.24
C MET A 1 8.00 10.35 -9.94
N HIS A 2 7.79 11.66 -9.88
CA HIS A 2 8.89 12.63 -9.70
C HIS A 2 9.49 12.60 -8.28
N SER A 3 8.65 12.59 -7.24
CA SER A 3 9.09 12.60 -5.83
C SER A 3 9.97 11.41 -5.47
N VAL A 4 9.60 10.21 -5.90
CA VAL A 4 10.36 8.96 -5.68
C VAL A 4 11.75 9.06 -6.28
N ARG A 5 11.86 9.48 -7.55
CA ARG A 5 13.15 9.64 -8.24
C ARG A 5 14.00 10.74 -7.61
N THR A 6 13.39 11.83 -7.16
CA THR A 6 14.08 12.88 -6.40
C THR A 6 14.65 12.35 -5.10
N ALA A 7 13.89 11.56 -4.32
CA ALA A 7 14.38 10.95 -3.09
C ALA A 7 15.55 9.98 -3.34
N ALA A 8 15.48 9.18 -4.40
CA ALA A 8 16.62 8.34 -4.78
C ALA A 8 17.86 9.17 -5.14
N ALA A 9 17.67 10.28 -5.86
CA ALA A 9 18.74 11.19 -6.26
C ALA A 9 19.39 11.93 -5.07
N THR A 10 18.70 12.11 -3.94
CA THR A 10 19.30 12.62 -2.70
C THR A 10 20.11 11.56 -1.94
N GLY A 11 20.16 10.32 -2.42
CA GLY A 11 20.92 9.23 -1.83
C GLY A 11 20.10 8.31 -0.92
N ALA A 12 18.77 8.48 -0.86
CA ALA A 12 17.92 7.54 -0.13
C ALA A 12 18.07 6.11 -0.69
N ARG A 13 18.07 5.13 0.21
CA ARG A 13 18.17 3.70 -0.11
C ARG A 13 16.90 2.92 0.22
N THR A 14 16.05 3.50 1.07
CA THR A 14 14.79 2.93 1.51
C THR A 14 13.66 3.88 1.19
N MET A 15 12.58 3.37 0.62
CA MET A 15 11.36 4.08 0.34
C MET A 15 10.22 3.47 1.17
N ILE A 16 9.61 4.26 2.05
CA ILE A 16 8.42 3.86 2.80
C ILE A 16 7.20 4.51 2.12
N LEU A 17 6.33 3.69 1.55
CA LEU A 17 5.11 4.12 0.87
C LEU A 17 3.90 3.82 1.75
N THR A 18 3.17 4.87 2.11
CA THR A 18 1.92 4.76 2.89
C THR A 18 0.72 5.21 2.07
N ASN A 19 -0.42 4.53 2.21
CA ASN A 19 -1.68 4.96 1.59
C ASN A 19 -2.88 4.65 2.50
N GLY A 20 -4.02 5.30 2.22
CA GLY A 20 -5.34 4.87 2.71
C GLY A 20 -5.99 3.96 1.67
N ALA A 21 -6.63 2.87 2.12
CA ALA A 21 -7.16 1.86 1.22
C ALA A 21 -8.39 1.12 1.78
N GLY A 22 -9.14 0.51 0.87
CA GLY A 22 -10.24 -0.41 1.20
C GLY A 22 -9.72 -1.81 1.51
N GLY A 23 -10.14 -2.38 2.62
CA GLY A 23 -9.81 -3.76 3.01
C GLY A 23 -10.83 -4.78 2.49
N ILE A 24 -10.36 -5.91 1.94
CA ILE A 24 -11.21 -7.03 1.50
C ILE A 24 -11.33 -8.10 2.59
N LYS A 25 -10.30 -8.30 3.43
CA LYS A 25 -10.37 -9.29 4.52
C LYS A 25 -11.34 -8.78 5.61
N GLU A 26 -12.30 -9.61 5.99
CA GLU A 26 -13.40 -9.23 6.90
C GLU A 26 -12.94 -8.92 8.33
N HIS A 27 -11.80 -9.47 8.77
CA HIS A 27 -11.26 -9.21 10.11
C HIS A 27 -10.53 -7.87 10.23
N TRP A 28 -10.26 -7.18 9.11
CA TRP A 28 -9.68 -5.84 9.16
C TRP A 28 -10.76 -4.80 9.46
N THR A 29 -10.42 -3.85 10.33
CA THR A 29 -11.30 -2.75 10.68
C THR A 29 -10.70 -1.40 10.26
N PRO A 30 -11.51 -0.34 10.08
CA PRO A 30 -10.99 1.00 9.92
C PRO A 30 -9.93 1.35 10.99
N GLY A 31 -8.82 1.94 10.56
CA GLY A 31 -7.67 2.25 11.42
C GLY A 31 -6.61 1.14 11.51
N THR A 32 -6.81 -0.01 10.86
CA THR A 32 -5.83 -1.12 10.88
C THR A 32 -4.68 -0.85 9.91
N PRO A 33 -3.41 -0.79 10.38
CA PRO A 33 -2.26 -0.82 9.48
C PRO A 33 -2.00 -2.23 8.98
N VAL A 34 -1.70 -2.35 7.68
CA VAL A 34 -1.41 -3.63 7.01
C VAL A 34 -0.18 -3.45 6.12
N LEU A 35 0.77 -4.37 6.19
CA LEU A 35 1.93 -4.39 5.31
C LEU A 35 1.53 -4.86 3.91
N ILE A 36 2.11 -4.24 2.89
CA ILE A 36 1.94 -4.69 1.51
C ILE A 36 2.99 -5.77 1.25
N SER A 37 2.54 -7.01 1.05
CA SER A 37 3.42 -8.14 0.72
C SER A 37 3.77 -8.18 -0.77
N ASP A 38 2.81 -7.77 -1.60
CA ASP A 38 2.94 -7.71 -3.06
C ASP A 38 1.85 -6.79 -3.63
N HIS A 39 1.85 -6.55 -4.95
CA HIS A 39 0.79 -5.80 -5.60
C HIS A 39 0.28 -6.42 -6.90
N ILE A 40 -0.88 -5.91 -7.33
CA ILE A 40 -1.42 -6.10 -8.67
C ILE A 40 -1.66 -4.70 -9.25
N ASN A 41 -0.93 -4.36 -10.31
CA ASN A 41 -1.11 -3.11 -11.02
C ASN A 41 -2.23 -3.23 -12.06
N LEU A 42 -3.42 -2.72 -11.74
CA LEU A 42 -4.59 -2.70 -12.64
C LEU A 42 -4.76 -1.36 -13.37
N THR A 43 -3.74 -0.49 -13.35
CA THR A 43 -3.79 0.82 -14.02
C THR A 43 -3.60 0.72 -15.54
N ALA A 44 -3.10 -0.41 -16.03
CA ALA A 44 -2.62 -0.60 -17.39
C ALA A 44 -1.50 0.39 -17.78
N ASP A 45 -0.76 0.91 -16.79
CA ASP A 45 0.32 1.88 -16.97
C ASP A 45 1.62 1.41 -16.29
N SER A 46 2.74 2.03 -16.65
CA SER A 46 4.06 1.81 -16.08
C SER A 46 4.81 3.14 -15.94
N PRO A 47 5.54 3.38 -14.83
CA PRO A 47 6.38 4.57 -14.71
C PRO A 47 7.69 4.46 -15.54
N LEU A 48 7.93 3.33 -16.19
CA LEU A 48 9.13 3.02 -16.95
C LEU A 48 8.90 3.31 -18.42
N GLU A 49 9.87 3.96 -19.05
CA GLU A 49 9.88 4.22 -20.48
C GLU A 49 11.01 3.42 -21.15
N GLY A 50 10.82 3.06 -22.42
CA GLY A 50 11.82 2.33 -23.20
C GLY A 50 12.03 0.87 -22.76
N ALA A 51 13.18 0.31 -23.15
CA ALA A 51 13.56 -1.08 -22.91
C ALA A 51 14.14 -1.29 -21.49
N THR A 52 13.39 -0.83 -20.48
CA THR A 52 13.79 -0.88 -19.06
C THR A 52 13.19 -2.13 -18.42
N PHE A 53 14.01 -3.19 -18.32
CA PHE A 53 13.61 -4.47 -17.73
C PHE A 53 14.14 -4.56 -16.31
N ILE A 54 13.24 -4.51 -15.32
CA ILE A 54 13.57 -4.69 -13.91
C ILE A 54 12.83 -5.89 -13.33
N ASP A 55 13.45 -6.55 -12.35
CA ASP A 55 12.81 -7.61 -11.58
C ASP A 55 11.99 -7.02 -10.43
N LEU A 56 10.77 -7.52 -10.26
CA LEU A 56 9.83 -7.11 -9.22
C LEU A 56 9.53 -8.25 -8.21
N THR A 57 10.26 -9.37 -8.28
CA THR A 57 10.00 -10.58 -7.47
C THR A 57 9.94 -10.30 -5.96
N ASP A 58 10.80 -9.43 -5.45
CA ASP A 58 10.77 -8.94 -4.06
C ASP A 58 10.66 -7.42 -4.02
N LEU A 59 9.67 -6.88 -4.76
CA LEU A 59 9.39 -5.45 -4.83
C LEU A 59 9.21 -4.83 -3.44
N TYR A 60 8.40 -5.46 -2.60
CA TYR A 60 8.21 -5.08 -1.19
C TYR A 60 9.13 -5.93 -0.31
N SER A 61 10.28 -5.34 0.04
CA SER A 61 11.43 -6.04 0.64
C SER A 61 11.03 -6.91 1.82
N ALA A 62 11.27 -8.22 1.71
CA ALA A 62 11.08 -9.17 2.81
C ALA A 62 11.88 -8.77 4.06
N ARG A 63 13.07 -8.18 3.88
CA ARG A 63 13.90 -7.68 4.98
C ARG A 63 13.21 -6.53 5.73
N LEU A 64 12.65 -5.56 5.00
CA LEU A 64 11.97 -4.43 5.61
C LEU A 64 10.67 -4.85 6.32
N ARG A 65 9.93 -5.81 5.74
CA ARG A 65 8.76 -6.40 6.40
C ARG A 65 9.14 -7.14 7.68
N ALA A 66 10.25 -7.89 7.68
CA ALA A 66 10.75 -8.53 8.89
C ALA A 66 11.06 -7.53 10.01
N ILE A 67 11.71 -6.40 9.69
CA ILE A 67 11.95 -5.31 10.65
C ILE A 67 10.64 -4.73 11.17
N ALA A 68 9.65 -4.54 10.30
CA ALA A 68 8.33 -4.07 10.72
C ALA A 68 7.66 -5.04 11.71
N HIS A 69 7.75 -6.35 11.49
CA HIS A 69 7.27 -7.38 12.43
C HIS A 69 8.04 -7.42 13.74
N GLU A 70 9.33 -7.11 13.75
CA GLU A 70 10.08 -6.99 15.02
C GLU A 70 9.55 -5.83 15.88
N VAL A 71 9.11 -4.75 15.24
CA VAL A 71 8.54 -3.57 15.92
C VAL A 71 7.08 -3.77 16.31
N GLU A 72 6.29 -4.39 15.43
CA GLU A 72 4.86 -4.70 15.63
C GLU A 72 4.56 -6.12 15.11
N PRO A 73 4.68 -7.16 15.97
CA PRO A 73 4.55 -8.57 15.57
C PRO A 73 3.18 -8.97 15.03
N ASP A 74 2.14 -8.20 15.33
CA ASP A 74 0.76 -8.49 14.96
C ASP A 74 0.33 -7.82 13.64
N LEU A 75 1.26 -7.21 12.90
CA LEU A 75 0.95 -6.65 11.58
C LEU A 75 0.51 -7.77 10.63
N ASP A 76 -0.63 -7.60 9.98
CA ASP A 76 -1.04 -8.49 8.89
C ASP A 76 -0.39 -8.04 7.58
N GLU A 77 -0.33 -8.94 6.61
CA GLU A 77 0.14 -8.63 5.26
C GLU A 77 -0.95 -8.88 4.22
N GLY A 78 -0.88 -8.16 3.10
CA GLY A 78 -1.81 -8.34 2.00
C GLY A 78 -1.27 -7.89 0.64
N VAL A 79 -1.91 -8.41 -0.40
CA VAL A 79 -1.67 -8.01 -1.79
C VAL A 79 -2.50 -6.77 -2.12
N TYR A 80 -1.84 -5.69 -2.54
CA TYR A 80 -2.46 -4.41 -2.88
C TYR A 80 -2.83 -4.34 -4.36
N CYS A 81 -4.09 -4.02 -4.68
CA CYS A 81 -4.56 -3.81 -6.05
C CYS A 81 -4.69 -2.32 -6.32
N GLN A 82 -3.83 -1.79 -7.20
CA GLN A 82 -3.95 -0.40 -7.65
C GLN A 82 -4.94 -0.31 -8.81
N PHE A 83 -6.10 0.30 -8.57
CA PHE A 83 -7.02 0.79 -9.60
C PHE A 83 -6.63 2.19 -10.05
N ARG A 84 -7.18 2.63 -11.18
CA ARG A 84 -6.91 3.97 -11.73
C ARG A 84 -7.57 5.10 -10.93
N GLY A 85 -8.76 4.86 -10.35
CA GLY A 85 -9.58 5.90 -9.72
C GLY A 85 -10.09 6.98 -10.69
N PRO A 86 -10.69 8.08 -10.20
CA PRO A 86 -10.90 8.42 -8.78
C PRO A 86 -12.22 7.87 -8.21
N HIS A 87 -13.06 7.21 -9.02
CA HIS A 87 -14.26 6.56 -8.51
C HIS A 87 -13.86 5.33 -7.69
N TYR A 88 -14.60 5.07 -6.61
CA TYR A 88 -14.48 3.82 -5.86
C TYR A 88 -14.97 2.63 -6.68
N GLU A 89 -14.53 1.45 -6.29
CA GLU A 89 -14.89 0.19 -6.94
C GLU A 89 -16.36 -0.14 -6.68
N THR A 90 -17.00 -0.74 -7.68
CA THR A 90 -18.27 -1.45 -7.49
C THR A 90 -18.04 -2.74 -6.69
N PRO A 91 -19.09 -3.30 -6.04
CA PRO A 91 -18.98 -4.60 -5.37
C PRO A 91 -18.46 -5.72 -6.28
N ALA A 92 -18.82 -5.69 -7.57
CA ALA A 92 -18.35 -6.68 -8.54
C ALA A 92 -16.83 -6.56 -8.81
N GLU A 93 -16.31 -5.33 -8.91
CA GLU A 93 -14.87 -5.09 -9.04
C GLU A 93 -14.09 -5.47 -7.79
N VAL A 94 -14.68 -5.30 -6.60
CA VAL A 94 -14.10 -5.82 -5.34
C VAL A 94 -14.04 -7.34 -5.34
N GLN A 95 -15.08 -8.03 -5.81
CA GLN A 95 -15.04 -9.48 -5.96
C GLN A 95 -14.02 -9.92 -7.01
N MET A 96 -13.86 -9.17 -8.10
CA MET A 96 -12.80 -9.40 -9.08
C MET A 96 -11.42 -9.29 -8.43
N ALA A 97 -11.13 -8.20 -7.70
CA ALA A 97 -9.88 -8.03 -6.97
C ALA A 97 -9.62 -9.19 -6.02
N LYS A 98 -10.63 -9.62 -5.25
CA LYS A 98 -10.54 -10.80 -4.38
C LYS A 98 -10.20 -12.08 -5.15
N ALA A 99 -10.89 -12.32 -6.27
CA ALA A 99 -10.74 -13.52 -7.08
C ALA A 99 -9.35 -13.63 -7.74
N ILE A 100 -8.69 -12.51 -8.02
CA ILE A 100 -7.32 -12.47 -8.57
C ILE A 100 -6.24 -12.43 -7.47
N GLY A 101 -6.60 -12.61 -6.19
CA GLY A 101 -5.66 -12.67 -5.06
C GLY A 101 -5.39 -11.35 -4.35
N GLY A 102 -6.15 -10.30 -4.70
CA GLY A 102 -6.11 -9.01 -4.03
C GLY A 102 -6.74 -9.03 -2.64
N HIS A 103 -6.14 -8.30 -1.71
CA HIS A 103 -6.62 -8.14 -0.34
C HIS A 103 -6.94 -6.69 0.01
N ILE A 104 -6.27 -5.75 -0.65
CA ILE A 104 -6.37 -4.31 -0.41
C ILE A 104 -6.66 -3.65 -1.77
N VAL A 105 -7.55 -2.66 -1.82
CA VAL A 105 -7.82 -1.87 -3.03
C VAL A 105 -7.53 -0.39 -2.77
N GLY A 106 -6.89 0.26 -3.74
CA GLY A 106 -6.64 1.69 -3.69
C GLY A 106 -6.17 2.24 -5.03
N MET A 107 -5.71 3.49 -5.03
CA MET A 107 -5.53 4.27 -6.26
C MET A 107 -4.11 4.84 -6.44
N SER A 108 -3.13 4.36 -5.67
CA SER A 108 -1.73 4.82 -5.72
C SER A 108 -0.74 3.69 -5.44
N THR A 109 0.52 4.00 -5.15
CA THR A 109 1.53 3.12 -4.56
C THR A 109 2.21 2.14 -5.53
N ALA A 110 1.48 1.39 -6.36
CA ALA A 110 2.12 0.36 -7.19
C ALA A 110 3.09 0.97 -8.20
N LEU A 111 2.68 2.04 -8.88
CA LEU A 111 3.53 2.76 -9.81
C LEU A 111 4.73 3.46 -9.10
N GLU A 112 4.55 3.97 -7.88
CA GLU A 112 5.63 4.55 -7.06
C GLU A 112 6.65 3.49 -6.65
N ALA A 113 6.17 2.30 -6.27
CA ALA A 113 6.99 1.17 -5.87
C ALA A 113 7.85 0.67 -7.03
N ILE A 114 7.28 0.55 -8.24
CA ILE A 114 8.04 0.19 -9.46
C ILE A 114 9.15 1.22 -9.72
N ALA A 115 8.84 2.51 -9.65
CA ALA A 115 9.85 3.57 -9.83
C ALA A 115 10.92 3.56 -8.72
N ALA A 116 10.57 3.18 -7.50
CA ALA A 116 11.52 3.06 -6.40
C ALA A 116 12.51 1.90 -6.64
N ARG A 117 12.05 0.75 -7.15
CA ARG A 117 12.92 -0.37 -7.51
C ARG A 117 13.80 -0.07 -8.70
N GLU A 118 13.26 0.59 -9.72
CA GLU A 118 14.06 1.08 -10.84
C GLU A 118 15.24 1.93 -10.34
N ALA A 119 14.98 2.79 -9.36
CA ALA A 119 16.00 3.64 -8.75
C ALA A 119 16.91 2.91 -7.73
N GLY A 120 16.76 1.60 -7.55
CA GLY A 120 17.61 0.79 -6.67
C GLY A 120 17.30 0.91 -5.18
N MET A 121 16.11 1.38 -4.80
CA MET A 121 15.67 1.46 -3.40
C MET A 121 14.98 0.18 -2.94
N GLU A 122 15.14 -0.19 -1.67
CA GLU A 122 14.24 -1.13 -1.01
C GLU A 122 12.92 -0.43 -0.66
N VAL A 123 11.80 -1.15 -0.77
CA VAL A 123 10.46 -0.58 -0.55
C VAL A 123 9.80 -1.28 0.63
N LEU A 124 9.29 -0.50 1.58
CA LEU A 124 8.31 -0.92 2.56
C LEU A 124 6.97 -0.30 2.19
N GLY A 125 5.96 -1.12 1.91
CA GLY A 125 4.61 -0.67 1.64
C GLY A 125 3.71 -0.90 2.85
N MET A 126 2.87 0.09 3.18
CA MET A 126 1.91 -0.03 4.26
C MET A 126 0.60 0.68 3.92
N SER A 127 -0.50 -0.04 4.00
CA SER A 127 -1.83 0.52 3.84
C SER A 127 -2.47 0.73 5.21
N LEU A 128 -3.10 1.87 5.39
CA LEU A 128 -4.10 2.07 6.43
C LEU A 128 -5.45 1.65 5.87
N ILE A 129 -6.06 0.62 6.44
CA ILE A 129 -7.43 0.25 6.10
C ILE A 129 -8.34 1.35 6.63
N THR A 130 -8.92 2.14 5.74
CA THR A 130 -9.79 3.27 6.10
C THR A 130 -11.26 2.86 6.13
N ASN A 131 -11.60 1.82 5.39
CA ASN A 131 -12.93 1.26 5.25
C ASN A 131 -12.83 -0.19 4.76
N LEU A 132 -13.89 -0.96 4.92
CA LEU A 132 -14.03 -2.21 4.18
C LEU A 132 -14.43 -1.88 2.74
N ALA A 133 -13.98 -2.67 1.77
CA ALA A 133 -14.27 -2.44 0.37
C ALA A 133 -15.77 -2.56 0.05
N ALA A 134 -16.22 -1.95 -1.05
CA ALA A 134 -17.62 -1.98 -1.45
C ALA A 134 -18.17 -3.40 -1.55
N GLY A 135 -19.34 -3.64 -0.96
CA GLY A 135 -19.96 -4.98 -0.91
C GLY A 135 -19.43 -5.89 0.20
N ILE A 136 -18.31 -5.56 0.84
CA ILE A 136 -17.92 -6.12 2.15
C ILE A 136 -18.58 -5.28 3.25
N GLN A 137 -18.47 -3.96 3.14
CA GLN A 137 -19.26 -3.03 3.94
C GLN A 137 -20.70 -2.97 3.40
N LYS A 138 -21.69 -2.94 4.32
CA LYS A 138 -23.12 -2.83 3.96
C LYS A 138 -23.59 -1.38 3.75
N THR A 139 -22.77 -0.40 4.12
CA THR A 139 -23.05 1.03 3.98
C THR A 139 -22.25 1.62 2.81
N PRO A 140 -22.76 2.69 2.16
CA PRO A 140 -22.01 3.41 1.13
C PRO A 140 -20.68 3.94 1.68
N LEU A 141 -19.66 4.01 0.82
CA LEU A 141 -18.36 4.59 1.15
C LEU A 141 -18.43 6.11 1.16
N SER A 142 -17.84 6.74 2.18
CA SER A 142 -17.67 8.19 2.25
C SER A 142 -16.20 8.56 2.34
N HIS A 143 -15.79 9.60 1.61
CA HIS A 143 -14.46 10.16 1.74
C HIS A 143 -14.23 10.79 3.13
N GLU A 144 -15.29 11.26 3.81
CA GLU A 144 -15.17 11.80 5.17
C GLU A 144 -14.82 10.72 6.19
N GLU A 145 -15.42 9.53 6.07
CA GLU A 145 -15.10 8.37 6.95
C GLU A 145 -13.63 7.96 6.80
N VAL A 146 -13.08 8.04 5.58
CA VAL A 146 -11.67 7.79 5.30
C VAL A 146 -10.78 8.77 6.07
N ILE A 147 -11.12 10.06 6.06
CA ILE A 147 -10.38 11.09 6.79
C ILE A 147 -10.47 10.89 8.31
N GLU A 148 -11.66 10.55 8.82
CA GLU A 148 -11.88 10.33 10.24
C GLU A 148 -11.09 9.13 10.77
N ALA A 149 -11.14 7.99 10.05
CA ALA A 149 -10.33 6.81 10.37
C ALA A 149 -8.82 7.13 10.36
N GLY A 150 -8.38 7.93 9.38
CA GLY A 150 -7.01 8.43 9.30
C GLY A 150 -6.59 9.21 10.54
N ARG A 151 -7.40 10.20 10.96
CA ARG A 151 -7.14 11.01 12.16
C ARG A 151 -7.12 10.19 13.43
N ALA A 152 -8.04 9.24 13.57
CA ALA A 152 -8.09 8.36 14.74
C ALA A 152 -6.84 7.48 14.87
N ALA A 153 -6.26 7.06 13.74
CA ALA A 153 -5.08 6.20 13.71
C ALA A 153 -3.74 6.95 13.68
N GLU A 154 -3.74 8.27 13.47
CA GLU A 154 -2.55 9.09 13.23
C GLU A 154 -1.46 8.91 14.29
N GLY A 155 -1.81 9.02 15.58
CA GLY A 155 -0.84 8.89 16.67
C GLY A 155 -0.19 7.51 16.75
N ARG A 156 -0.97 6.45 16.52
CA ARG A 156 -0.45 5.07 16.51
C ARG A 156 0.47 4.83 15.32
N ILE A 157 0.04 5.25 14.13
CA ILE A 157 0.79 5.02 12.89
C ILE A 157 2.08 5.83 12.87
N GLY A 158 2.03 7.11 13.26
CA GLY A 158 3.21 7.95 13.34
C GLY A 158 4.26 7.40 14.30
N GLY A 159 3.82 6.95 15.48
CA GLY A 159 4.71 6.30 16.45
C GLY A 159 5.31 4.99 15.96
N MET A 160 4.51 4.16 15.29
CA MET A 160 4.97 2.90 14.68
C MET A 160 5.98 3.15 13.57
N LEU A 161 5.69 4.06 12.63
CA LEU A 161 6.61 4.43 11.55
C LEU A 161 7.93 4.97 12.09
N ALA A 162 7.89 5.81 13.13
CA ALA A 162 9.12 6.31 13.76
C ALA A 162 9.98 5.18 14.34
N ARG A 163 9.36 4.18 14.99
CA ARG A 163 10.08 3.01 15.50
C ARG A 163 10.66 2.15 14.38
N ILE A 164 9.91 1.91 13.31
CA ILE A 164 10.38 1.16 12.14
C ILE A 164 11.58 1.87 11.50
N VAL A 165 11.46 3.18 11.24
CA VAL A 165 12.56 3.99 10.68
C VAL A 165 13.80 3.96 11.58
N GLY A 166 13.62 3.99 12.90
CA GLY A 166 14.73 3.88 13.85
C GLY A 166 15.44 2.53 13.87
N ALA A 167 14.85 1.49 13.27
CA ALA A 167 15.38 0.14 13.18
C ALA A 167 15.98 -0.21 11.80
N LEU A 168 15.94 0.72 10.83
CA LEU A 168 16.51 0.55 9.48
C LEU A 168 18.03 0.78 9.44
#